data_AF-Q4CR76-F1
#
_entry.id   AF-Q4CR76-F1
#
_cell.length_a   1.000
_cell.length_b   1.000
_cell.length_c   1.000
_cell.angle_alpha   90.00
_cell.angle_beta   90.00
_cell.angle_gamma   90.00
#
_symmetry.space_group_name_H-M   'P 1'
#
loop_
_entity.id
_entity.type
_entity.pdbx_description
1 polymer ?
#
loop_
_entity_poly.entity_id
_entity_poly.type
_entity_poly.pdbx_seq_one_letter_code
_entity_poly.pdbx_strand_id
1 'polypeptide(L)'
;MAALQSFGLDVVTPQPAVELGTDEYAALRDGMARRLNREGAVVNGCNEAGVVVRMWRQRSHAYAMERAAQEAIVTHRLCGVALRSRLAGKLAGLPEEVRRCLGDWEAERLEYLVRFAAWLHVTGRQTARTDLSGLQDLRRRWITLQVHFTQCVAADAHVRSQVKHCEPSGDDAVTSDPDAVVCVGPQGCGKSTFSRTLYAPLRQAGLSPCWINQDEAGGRRQFLDAIRRAQRGATRT
;
A
#
# COMPACT_ATOMS: atom_id res chain seq x y z
N MET A 1 25.54 17.72 22.24
CA MET A 1 25.39 16.26 21.99
C MET A 1 25.20 15.51 23.31
N ALA A 2 26.14 15.57 24.26
CA ALA A 2 26.04 14.87 25.56
C ALA A 2 24.75 15.17 26.36
N ALA A 3 24.32 16.45 26.38
CA ALA A 3 23.08 16.85 27.07
C ALA A 3 21.79 16.27 26.46
N LEU A 4 21.75 15.92 25.18
CA LEU A 4 20.58 15.26 24.57
C LEU A 4 20.61 13.75 24.85
N GLN A 5 21.81 13.15 24.78
CA GLN A 5 22.00 11.74 25.13
C GLN A 5 21.61 11.44 26.58
N SER A 6 21.81 12.39 27.52
CA SER A 6 21.37 12.23 28.91
C SER A 6 19.85 12.17 29.08
N PHE A 7 19.06 12.61 28.09
CA PHE A 7 17.60 12.41 28.07
C PHE A 7 17.19 11.09 27.41
N GLY A 8 18.13 10.23 27.04
CA GLY A 8 17.84 8.99 26.30
C GLY A 8 17.42 9.24 24.84
N LEU A 9 17.68 10.44 24.31
CA LEU A 9 17.44 10.75 22.90
C LEU A 9 18.60 10.25 22.06
N ASP A 10 18.30 9.47 21.03
CA ASP A 10 19.27 9.09 20.01
C ASP A 10 19.77 10.33 19.28
N VAL A 11 21.05 10.61 19.42
CA VAL A 11 21.70 11.73 18.73
C VAL A 11 22.29 11.21 17.44
N VAL A 12 21.65 11.56 16.32
CA VAL A 12 22.13 11.24 14.98
C VAL A 12 23.17 12.27 14.56
N THR A 13 24.33 11.81 14.09
CA THR A 13 25.34 12.70 13.50
C THR A 13 24.70 13.44 12.31
N PRO A 14 24.67 14.78 12.31
CA PRO A 14 24.11 15.53 11.20
C PRO A 14 24.90 15.24 9.92
N GLN A 15 24.20 15.08 8.80
CA GLN A 15 24.87 15.11 7.50
C GLN A 15 25.40 16.53 7.26
N PRO A 16 26.48 16.68 6.47
CA PRO A 16 26.97 17.99 6.06
C PRO A 16 25.82 18.85 5.52
N ALA A 17 25.82 20.13 5.87
CA ALA A 17 24.85 21.07 5.31
C ALA A 17 25.11 21.19 3.81
N VAL A 18 24.05 21.07 3.01
CA VAL A 18 24.11 21.21 1.55
C VAL A 18 23.25 22.38 1.13
N GLU A 19 23.84 23.26 0.32
CA GLU A 19 23.17 24.45 -0.16
C GLU A 19 22.05 24.09 -1.16
N LEU A 20 20.89 24.71 -0.99
CA LEU A 20 19.74 24.48 -1.86
C LEU A 20 20.02 25.00 -3.27
N GLY A 21 19.57 24.26 -4.28
CA GLY A 21 19.76 24.63 -5.68
C GLY A 21 21.10 24.19 -6.28
N THR A 22 21.97 23.56 -5.48
CA THR A 22 23.20 22.92 -5.98
C THR A 22 22.92 21.54 -6.59
N ASP A 23 23.82 21.08 -7.46
CA ASP A 23 23.81 19.72 -8.00
C ASP A 23 23.97 18.66 -6.89
N GLU A 24 24.70 18.98 -5.82
CA GLU A 24 24.84 18.12 -4.66
C GLU A 24 23.49 17.90 -3.96
N TYR A 25 22.71 18.97 -3.75
CA TYR A 25 21.36 18.84 -3.19
C TYR A 25 20.44 18.05 -4.13
N ALA A 26 20.54 18.27 -5.44
CA ALA A 26 19.78 17.51 -6.43
C ALA A 26 20.13 16.01 -6.37
N ALA A 27 21.42 15.66 -6.30
CA ALA A 27 21.88 14.27 -6.16
C ALA A 27 21.40 13.63 -4.85
N LEU A 28 21.42 14.36 -3.73
CA LEU A 28 20.87 13.89 -2.45
C LEU A 28 19.36 13.64 -2.54
N ARG A 29 18.62 14.59 -3.13
CA ARG A 29 17.18 14.49 -3.35
C ARG A 29 16.81 13.27 -4.20
N ASP A 30 17.53 13.08 -5.31
CA ASP A 30 17.30 11.98 -6.24
C ASP A 30 17.71 10.63 -5.61
N GLY A 31 18.82 10.60 -4.87
CA GLY A 31 19.23 9.44 -4.08
C GLY A 31 18.20 9.06 -3.02
N MET A 32 17.56 10.03 -2.36
CA MET A 32 16.45 9.78 -1.42
C MET A 32 15.21 9.24 -2.12
N ALA A 33 14.88 9.76 -3.31
CA ALA A 33 13.73 9.34 -4.11
C ALA A 33 13.78 7.85 -4.50
N ARG A 34 14.99 7.29 -4.66
CA ARG A 34 15.25 5.90 -5.11
C ARG A 34 15.31 4.85 -3.99
N ARG A 35 15.26 5.24 -2.70
CA ARG A 35 15.47 4.29 -1.58
C ARG A 35 14.30 3.33 -1.38
N LEU A 36 14.53 2.02 -1.49
CA LEU A 36 13.49 0.99 -1.30
C LEU A 36 13.00 0.84 0.14
N ASN A 37 13.90 0.98 1.12
CA ASN A 37 13.67 0.56 2.51
C ASN A 37 13.38 1.71 3.47
N ARG A 38 13.14 2.91 2.95
CA ARG A 38 12.88 4.11 3.75
C ARG A 38 11.78 4.93 3.10
N GLU A 39 10.82 5.39 3.89
CA GLU A 39 9.73 6.25 3.41
C GLU A 39 10.22 7.59 2.86
N GLY A 40 11.43 7.98 3.23
CA GLY A 40 12.08 9.21 2.81
C GLY A 40 13.01 9.72 3.91
N ALA A 41 13.19 11.03 3.94
CA ALA A 41 13.85 11.74 5.02
C ALA A 41 13.09 13.02 5.37
N VAL A 42 13.26 13.47 6.61
CA VAL A 42 12.95 14.85 6.98
C VAL A 42 14.21 15.67 6.74
N VAL A 43 14.07 16.77 6.02
CA VAL A 43 15.16 17.69 5.69
C VAL A 43 14.97 18.97 6.50
N ASN A 44 16.04 19.41 7.16
CA ASN A 44 16.08 20.64 7.93
C ASN A 44 16.81 21.71 7.11
N GLY A 45 16.13 22.81 6.82
CA GLY A 45 16.75 23.99 6.22
C GLY A 45 17.18 24.97 7.31
N CYS A 46 18.47 25.29 7.33
CA CYS A 46 19.05 26.23 8.27
C CYS A 46 19.33 27.59 7.60
N ASN A 47 19.32 28.66 8.39
CA ASN A 47 19.88 29.95 7.96
C ASN A 47 21.42 29.95 8.10
N GLU A 48 22.06 31.06 7.74
CA GLU A 48 23.52 31.26 7.83
C GLU A 48 24.07 31.09 9.26
N ALA A 49 23.24 31.34 10.28
CA ALA A 49 23.60 31.13 11.69
C ALA A 49 23.47 29.66 12.13
N GLY A 50 23.12 28.73 11.24
CA GLY A 50 22.92 27.32 11.55
C GLY A 50 21.59 27.00 12.26
N VAL A 51 20.69 27.98 12.39
CA VAL A 51 19.37 27.80 13.02
C VAL A 51 18.40 27.21 12.01
N VAL A 52 17.75 26.10 12.37
CA VAL A 52 16.69 25.50 11.54
C VAL A 52 15.52 26.47 11.43
N VAL A 53 15.25 26.94 10.21
CA VAL A 53 14.15 27.86 9.89
C VAL A 53 13.01 27.18 9.13
N ARG A 54 13.27 26.03 8.52
CA ARG A 54 12.27 25.25 7.77
C ARG A 54 12.53 23.75 7.92
N MET A 55 11.46 22.98 7.87
CA MET A 55 11.51 21.52 7.78
C MET A 55 10.56 21.05 6.69
N TRP A 56 10.99 20.09 5.88
CA TRP A 56 10.11 19.45 4.91
C TRP A 56 10.43 17.97 4.77
N ARG A 57 9.51 17.23 4.16
CA ARG A 57 9.64 15.79 3.94
C ARG A 57 10.06 15.51 2.51
N GLN A 58 11.23 14.92 2.33
CA GLN A 58 11.65 14.34 1.06
C GLN A 58 11.19 12.89 1.00
N ARG A 59 10.23 12.58 0.14
CA ARG A 59 9.66 11.21 0.03
C ARG A 59 10.56 10.32 -0.83
N SER A 60 10.58 9.03 -0.50
CA SER A 60 11.06 8.00 -1.44
C SER A 60 9.91 7.55 -2.32
N HIS A 61 10.04 7.76 -3.63
CA HIS A 61 9.08 7.28 -4.61
C HIS A 61 9.15 5.75 -4.74
N ALA A 62 10.36 5.19 -4.67
CA ALA A 62 10.55 3.75 -4.77
C ALA A 62 9.91 3.01 -3.58
N TYR A 63 10.04 3.53 -2.36
CA TYR A 63 9.32 3.00 -1.19
C TYR A 63 7.81 3.12 -1.35
N ALA A 64 7.31 4.24 -1.89
CA ALA A 64 5.87 4.40 -2.14
C ALA A 64 5.34 3.34 -3.12
N MET A 65 6.15 2.98 -4.13
CA MET A 65 5.82 1.89 -5.06
C MET A 65 5.89 0.50 -4.40
N GLU A 66 6.88 0.22 -3.54
CA GLU A 66 6.90 -1.01 -2.73
C GLU A 66 5.65 -1.14 -1.85
N ARG A 67 5.20 -0.04 -1.22
CA ARG A 67 3.98 -0.03 -0.41
C ARG A 67 2.73 -0.24 -1.25
N ALA A 68 2.67 0.34 -2.45
CA ALA A 68 1.59 0.11 -3.40
C ALA A 68 1.51 -1.34 -3.86
N ALA A 69 2.66 -1.98 -4.12
CA ALA A 69 2.72 -3.40 -4.46
C ALA A 69 2.31 -4.28 -3.28
N GLN A 70 2.79 -3.98 -2.06
CA GLN A 70 2.35 -4.70 -0.87
C GLN A 70 0.83 -4.60 -0.64
N GLU A 71 0.23 -3.44 -0.88
CA GLU A 71 -1.22 -3.26 -0.81
C GLU A 71 -1.95 -4.06 -1.90
N ALA A 72 -1.49 -3.99 -3.15
CA ALA A 72 -2.05 -4.76 -4.27
C ALA A 72 -1.99 -6.27 -4.02
N ILE A 73 -0.86 -6.77 -3.51
CA ILE A 73 -0.65 -8.18 -3.23
C ILE A 73 -1.45 -8.60 -1.99
N VAL A 74 -1.28 -7.92 -0.85
CA VAL A 74 -1.85 -8.42 0.41
C VAL A 74 -3.33 -8.06 0.55
N THR A 75 -3.71 -6.82 0.28
CA THR A 75 -5.10 -6.36 0.45
C THR A 75 -5.97 -6.85 -0.69
N HIS A 76 -5.52 -6.63 -1.94
CA HIS A 76 -6.32 -6.90 -3.13
C HIS A 76 -6.05 -8.29 -3.74
N ARG A 77 -5.08 -9.04 -3.18
CA ARG A 77 -4.76 -10.42 -3.60
C ARG A 77 -4.44 -10.54 -5.10
N LEU A 78 -3.91 -9.45 -5.67
CA LEU A 78 -3.56 -9.43 -7.08
C LEU A 78 -2.27 -10.22 -7.30
N CYS A 79 -2.28 -11.03 -8.36
CA CYS A 79 -1.13 -11.79 -8.84
C CYS A 79 -1.09 -11.73 -10.39
N GLY A 80 0.03 -12.16 -10.98
CA GLY A 80 0.16 -12.32 -12.42
C GLY A 80 -0.09 -11.05 -13.23
N VAL A 81 -0.83 -11.17 -14.33
CA VAL A 81 -1.18 -10.06 -15.23
C VAL A 81 -1.95 -8.95 -14.51
N ALA A 82 -2.88 -9.29 -13.60
CA ALA A 82 -3.68 -8.29 -12.89
C ALA A 82 -2.81 -7.38 -12.01
N LEU A 83 -1.87 -7.96 -11.28
CA LEU A 83 -0.90 -7.20 -10.48
C LEU A 83 0.03 -6.36 -11.36
N ARG A 84 0.56 -6.95 -12.43
CA ARG A 84 1.44 -6.27 -13.39
C ARG A 84 0.76 -5.03 -13.96
N SER A 85 -0.46 -5.18 -14.49
CA SER A 85 -1.26 -4.10 -15.05
C SER A 85 -1.59 -3.03 -14.01
N ARG A 86 -1.91 -3.41 -12.77
CA ARG A 86 -2.16 -2.47 -11.67
C ARG A 86 -0.95 -1.60 -11.35
N LEU A 87 0.24 -2.20 -11.27
CA LEU A 87 1.49 -1.48 -10.96
C LEU A 87 1.97 -0.64 -12.15
N ALA A 88 1.93 -1.19 -13.37
CA ALA A 88 2.27 -0.46 -14.59
C ALA A 88 1.33 0.75 -14.79
N GLY A 89 0.02 0.57 -14.60
CA GLY A 89 -0.95 1.67 -14.65
C GLY A 89 -0.67 2.74 -13.58
N LYS A 90 -0.25 2.33 -12.37
CA LYS A 90 0.16 3.27 -11.32
C LYS A 90 1.42 4.05 -11.72
N LEU A 91 2.43 3.40 -12.29
CA LEU A 91 3.65 4.06 -12.81
C LEU A 91 3.33 5.05 -13.94
N ALA A 92 2.47 4.64 -14.88
CA ALA A 92 2.06 5.49 -16.00
C ALA A 92 1.33 6.76 -15.54
N GLY A 93 0.55 6.67 -14.45
CA GLY A 93 -0.14 7.81 -13.85
C GLY A 93 0.74 8.77 -13.04
N LEU A 94 2.02 8.46 -12.83
CA LEU A 94 2.93 9.35 -12.12
C LEU A 94 3.48 10.47 -13.02
N PRO A 95 3.78 11.66 -12.46
CA PRO A 95 4.50 12.71 -13.17
C PRO A 95 5.81 12.21 -13.78
N GLU A 96 6.20 12.76 -14.92
CA GLU A 96 7.39 12.30 -15.67
C GLU A 96 8.67 12.34 -14.83
N GLU A 97 8.86 13.41 -14.06
CA GLU A 97 10.02 13.59 -13.18
C GLU A 97 10.13 12.45 -12.15
N VAL A 98 9.00 12.01 -11.60
CA VAL A 98 8.94 10.90 -10.64
C VAL A 98 9.21 9.58 -11.34
N ARG A 99 8.66 9.38 -12.54
CA ARG A 99 8.86 8.17 -13.34
C ARG A 99 10.33 7.96 -13.69
N ARG A 100 11.05 9.04 -14.03
CA ARG A 100 12.50 9.01 -14.29
C ARG A 100 13.31 8.52 -13.08
N CYS A 101 12.85 8.83 -11.86
CA CYS A 101 13.47 8.33 -10.64
C CYS A 101 13.18 6.85 -10.37
N LEU A 102 12.15 6.28 -11.01
CA LEU A 102 11.68 4.92 -10.78
C LEU A 102 12.14 3.92 -11.84
N GLY A 103 12.95 4.31 -12.82
CA GLY A 103 13.40 3.40 -13.89
C GLY A 103 14.08 2.14 -13.35
N ASP A 104 15.03 2.29 -12.41
CA ASP A 104 15.72 1.15 -11.79
C ASP A 104 14.75 0.30 -10.96
N TRP A 105 13.82 0.95 -10.25
CA TRP A 105 12.78 0.26 -9.50
C TRP A 105 11.91 -0.59 -10.43
N GLU A 106 11.44 -0.03 -11.53
CA GLU A 106 10.59 -0.73 -12.49
C GLU A 106 11.32 -1.94 -13.08
N ALA A 107 12.58 -1.76 -13.50
CA ALA A 107 13.39 -2.81 -14.10
C ALA A 107 13.69 -3.97 -13.14
N GLU A 108 14.02 -3.67 -11.88
CA GLU A 108 14.46 -4.69 -10.91
C GLU A 108 13.30 -5.26 -10.09
N ARG A 109 12.33 -4.43 -9.72
CA ARG A 109 11.35 -4.74 -8.67
C ARG A 109 10.00 -5.18 -9.21
N LEU A 110 9.56 -4.68 -10.37
CA LEU A 110 8.21 -4.97 -10.86
C LEU A 110 8.01 -6.47 -11.08
N GLU A 111 8.84 -7.10 -11.93
CA GLU A 111 8.73 -8.54 -12.18
C GLU A 111 9.11 -9.38 -10.97
N TYR A 112 10.01 -8.89 -10.11
CA TYR A 112 10.32 -9.54 -8.83
C TYR A 112 9.07 -9.64 -7.95
N LEU A 113 8.32 -8.55 -7.80
CA LEU A 113 7.12 -8.48 -6.96
C LEU A 113 5.97 -9.30 -7.56
N VAL A 114 5.85 -9.36 -8.89
CA VAL A 114 4.88 -10.24 -9.56
C VAL A 114 5.18 -11.71 -9.27
N ARG A 115 6.45 -12.13 -9.39
CA ARG A 115 6.85 -13.51 -9.05
C ARG A 115 6.75 -13.80 -7.56
N PHE A 116 6.99 -12.80 -6.71
CA PHE A 116 6.82 -12.93 -5.27
C PHE A 116 5.34 -13.16 -4.90
N ALA A 117 4.41 -12.44 -5.53
CA ALA A 117 2.98 -12.68 -5.37
C ALA A 117 2.62 -14.11 -5.79
N ALA A 118 3.07 -14.54 -6.97
CA ALA A 118 2.90 -15.92 -7.44
C ALA A 118 3.42 -16.96 -6.44
N TRP A 119 4.60 -16.73 -5.86
CA TRP A 119 5.16 -17.61 -4.83
C TRP A 119 4.29 -17.69 -3.57
N LEU A 120 3.67 -16.59 -3.13
CA LEU A 120 2.74 -16.61 -2.00
C LEU A 120 1.52 -17.48 -2.29
N HIS A 121 0.99 -17.43 -3.52
CA HIS A 121 -0.13 -18.27 -3.95
C HIS A 121 0.26 -19.76 -4.07
N VAL A 122 1.32 -20.06 -4.81
CA VAL A 122 1.82 -21.43 -5.05
C VAL A 122 2.18 -22.14 -3.73
N THR A 123 2.73 -21.42 -2.76
CA THR A 123 3.09 -21.99 -1.45
C THR A 123 1.96 -21.97 -0.43
N GLY A 124 0.75 -21.59 -0.82
CA GLY A 124 -0.44 -21.55 0.04
C GLY A 124 -0.36 -20.50 1.16
N ARG A 125 0.57 -19.54 1.09
CA ARG A 125 0.72 -18.45 2.07
C ARG A 125 -0.37 -17.40 1.93
N GLN A 126 -0.84 -17.23 0.71
CA GLN A 126 -2.01 -16.42 0.39
C GLN A 126 -2.94 -17.23 -0.48
N THR A 127 -4.19 -17.36 -0.05
CA THR A 127 -5.25 -18.06 -0.77
C THR A 127 -6.49 -17.18 -0.77
N ALA A 128 -7.52 -17.51 -1.56
CA ALA A 128 -8.82 -16.85 -1.44
C ALA A 128 -9.42 -16.91 -0.03
N ARG A 129 -9.04 -17.90 0.78
CA ARG A 129 -9.56 -18.10 2.15
C ARG A 129 -8.70 -17.48 3.25
N THR A 130 -7.58 -16.83 2.93
CA THR A 130 -6.76 -16.17 3.94
C THR A 130 -7.58 -15.09 4.65
N ASP A 131 -7.70 -15.20 5.97
CA ASP A 131 -8.47 -14.28 6.80
C ASP A 131 -7.68 -12.99 7.10
N LEU A 132 -8.30 -12.05 7.81
CA LEU A 132 -7.66 -10.78 8.15
C LEU A 132 -6.38 -10.97 8.98
N SER A 133 -6.36 -11.96 9.88
CA SER A 133 -5.20 -12.30 10.70
C SER A 133 -4.03 -12.76 9.83
N GLY A 134 -4.29 -13.67 8.90
CA GLY A 134 -3.30 -14.13 7.91
C GLY A 134 -2.78 -12.99 7.02
N LEU A 135 -3.66 -12.09 6.57
CA LEU A 135 -3.23 -10.90 5.83
C LEU A 135 -2.36 -9.95 6.69
N GLN A 136 -2.65 -9.81 7.98
CA GLN A 136 -1.80 -9.03 8.90
C GLN A 136 -0.44 -9.68 9.12
N ASP A 137 -0.37 -11.01 9.26
CA ASP A 137 0.90 -11.74 9.36
C ASP A 137 1.76 -11.57 8.11
N LEU A 138 1.15 -11.67 6.91
CA LEU A 138 1.83 -11.39 5.64
C LEU A 138 2.42 -9.97 5.60
N ARG A 139 1.67 -8.96 6.09
CA ARG A 139 2.21 -7.58 6.15
C ARG A 139 3.35 -7.45 7.15
N ARG A 140 3.24 -8.07 8.33
CA ARG A 140 4.27 -8.03 9.38
C ARG A 140 5.57 -8.68 8.92
N ARG A 141 5.46 -9.78 8.17
CA ARG A 141 6.62 -10.58 7.70
C ARG A 141 7.06 -10.21 6.29
N TRP A 142 6.58 -9.10 5.73
CA TRP A 142 6.78 -8.72 4.33
C TRP A 142 8.24 -8.82 3.87
N ILE A 143 9.16 -8.20 4.61
CA ILE A 143 10.60 -8.21 4.30
C ILE A 143 11.17 -9.63 4.42
N THR A 144 10.85 -10.34 5.50
CA THR A 144 11.30 -11.73 5.73
C THR A 144 10.81 -12.68 4.63
N LEU A 145 9.57 -12.53 4.18
CA LEU A 145 8.98 -13.34 3.12
C LEU A 145 9.66 -13.08 1.78
N GLN A 146 10.03 -11.85 1.45
CA GLN A 146 10.81 -11.54 0.26
C GLN A 146 12.21 -12.18 0.29
N VAL A 147 12.88 -12.16 1.45
CA VAL A 147 14.17 -12.87 1.63
C VAL A 147 13.99 -14.37 1.40
N HIS A 148 12.97 -14.98 2.01
CA HIS A 148 12.67 -16.40 1.82
C HIS A 148 12.36 -16.74 0.36
N PHE A 149 11.55 -15.93 -0.31
CA PHE A 149 11.27 -16.09 -1.74
C PHE A 149 12.54 -16.08 -2.58
N THR A 150 13.43 -15.11 -2.33
CA THR A 150 14.71 -14.98 -3.04
C THR A 150 15.56 -16.24 -2.87
N GLN A 151 15.65 -16.76 -1.64
CA GLN A 151 16.37 -18.00 -1.33
C GLN A 151 15.71 -19.22 -2.01
N CYS A 152 14.39 -19.35 -1.95
CA CYS A 152 13.66 -20.47 -2.57
C CYS A 152 13.82 -20.48 -4.10
N VAL A 153 13.67 -19.34 -4.77
CA VAL A 153 13.80 -19.27 -6.24
C VAL A 153 15.24 -19.47 -6.69
N ALA A 154 16.23 -19.09 -5.88
CA ALA A 154 17.64 -19.38 -6.14
C ALA A 154 17.93 -20.88 -6.01
N ALA A 155 17.41 -21.54 -4.98
CA ALA A 155 17.71 -22.94 -4.67
C ALA A 155 16.90 -23.96 -5.50
N ASP A 156 15.66 -23.64 -5.87
CA ASP A 156 14.72 -24.61 -6.43
C ASP A 156 14.26 -24.21 -7.85
N ALA A 157 14.70 -24.98 -8.84
CA ALA A 157 14.33 -24.79 -10.24
C ALA A 157 12.84 -25.07 -10.52
N HIS A 158 12.21 -25.98 -9.76
CA HIS A 158 10.80 -26.29 -9.86
C HIS A 158 9.96 -25.10 -9.37
N VAL A 159 10.28 -24.54 -8.20
CA VAL A 159 9.63 -23.33 -7.69
C VAL A 159 9.82 -22.17 -8.67
N ARG A 160 11.05 -21.97 -9.19
CA ARG A 160 11.34 -20.94 -10.20
C ARG A 160 10.49 -21.08 -11.45
N SER A 161 10.25 -22.30 -11.91
CA SER A 161 9.38 -22.59 -13.05
C SER A 161 7.91 -22.28 -12.74
N GLN A 162 7.41 -22.75 -11.59
CA GLN A 162 6.01 -22.53 -11.19
C GLN A 162 5.66 -21.05 -11.05
N VAL A 163 6.52 -20.24 -10.41
CA VAL A 163 6.23 -18.82 -10.18
C VAL A 163 6.31 -17.96 -11.45
N LYS A 164 7.02 -18.43 -12.49
CA LYS A 164 7.12 -17.72 -13.78
C LYS A 164 5.81 -17.77 -14.56
N HIS A 165 5.00 -18.80 -14.35
CA HIS A 165 3.79 -19.08 -15.12
C HIS A 165 2.50 -19.01 -14.28
N CYS A 166 2.60 -18.66 -13.00
CA CYS A 166 1.44 -18.60 -12.13
C CYS A 166 0.57 -17.40 -12.45
N GLU A 167 -0.54 -17.66 -13.12
CA GLU A 167 -1.74 -16.84 -13.08
C GLU A 167 -2.72 -17.54 -12.13
N PRO A 168 -3.27 -16.84 -11.12
CA PRO A 168 -4.32 -17.43 -10.29
C PRO A 168 -5.52 -17.79 -11.18
N SER A 169 -6.10 -18.98 -10.99
CA SER A 169 -7.31 -19.38 -11.70
C SER A 169 -8.41 -18.36 -11.43
N GLY A 170 -9.25 -18.06 -12.43
CA GLY A 170 -10.29 -17.01 -12.34
C GLY A 170 -11.22 -17.09 -11.12
N ASP A 171 -11.35 -18.24 -10.46
CA ASP A 171 -12.09 -18.38 -9.19
C ASP A 171 -11.44 -17.62 -8.00
N ASP A 172 -10.15 -17.26 -8.09
CA ASP A 172 -9.43 -16.43 -7.12
C ASP A 172 -9.57 -14.92 -7.42
N ALA A 173 -10.09 -14.56 -8.59
CA ALA A 173 -10.50 -13.19 -8.87
C ALA A 173 -11.83 -12.93 -8.15
N VAL A 174 -11.78 -12.81 -6.82
CA VAL A 174 -12.82 -12.11 -6.08
C VAL A 174 -12.88 -10.74 -6.72
N THR A 175 -13.94 -10.51 -7.50
CA THR A 175 -14.31 -9.19 -8.00
C THR A 175 -14.16 -8.25 -6.83
N SER A 176 -13.19 -7.35 -6.92
CA SER A 176 -12.83 -6.39 -5.87
C SER A 176 -13.90 -5.31 -5.70
N ASP A 177 -15.15 -5.68 -5.89
CA ASP A 177 -16.31 -4.92 -5.48
C ASP A 177 -16.40 -5.10 -3.97
N PRO A 178 -16.22 -4.03 -3.18
CA PRO A 178 -16.36 -4.15 -1.74
C PRO A 178 -17.82 -4.52 -1.42
N ASP A 179 -18.04 -5.72 -0.88
CA ASP A 179 -19.35 -6.14 -0.37
C ASP A 179 -19.93 -5.15 0.66
N ALA A 180 -19.05 -4.42 1.35
CA ALA A 180 -19.40 -3.39 2.31
C ALA A 180 -18.43 -2.21 2.29
N VAL A 181 -18.97 -0.99 2.28
CA VAL A 181 -18.23 0.26 2.47
C VAL A 181 -18.58 0.83 3.83
N VAL A 182 -17.59 0.90 4.74
CA VAL A 182 -17.77 1.41 6.11
C VAL A 182 -17.18 2.81 6.23
N CYS A 183 -18.00 3.80 6.55
CA CYS A 183 -17.57 5.19 6.73
C CYS A 183 -17.27 5.47 8.22
N VAL A 184 -16.01 5.77 8.56
CA VAL A 184 -15.54 6.02 9.94
C VAL A 184 -14.94 7.43 10.06
N GLY A 185 -15.20 8.12 11.17
CA GLY A 185 -14.70 9.48 11.41
C GLY A 185 -15.50 10.24 12.48
N PRO A 186 -15.00 11.38 12.97
CA PRO A 186 -15.63 12.15 14.05
C PRO A 186 -17.01 12.69 13.66
N GLN A 187 -17.85 13.03 14.65
CA GLN A 187 -19.16 13.64 14.38
C GLN A 187 -19.00 14.92 13.56
N GLY A 188 -19.88 15.15 12.58
CA GLY A 188 -19.84 16.34 11.73
C GLY A 188 -18.85 16.30 10.55
N CYS A 189 -18.01 15.27 10.39
CA CYS A 189 -17.04 15.21 9.27
C CYS A 189 -17.64 14.81 7.90
N GLY A 190 -18.97 14.84 7.75
CA GLY A 190 -19.65 14.58 6.48
C GLY A 190 -19.83 13.12 6.08
N LYS A 191 -19.62 12.14 6.97
CA LYS A 191 -19.77 10.69 6.66
C LYS A 191 -21.13 10.34 6.03
N SER A 192 -22.22 10.78 6.66
CA SER A 192 -23.57 10.48 6.19
C SER A 192 -23.86 11.17 4.85
N THR A 193 -23.32 12.37 4.64
CA THR A 193 -23.38 13.07 3.36
C THR A 193 -22.63 12.29 2.29
N PHE A 194 -21.37 11.90 2.55
CA PHE A 194 -20.57 11.08 1.65
C PHE A 194 -21.25 9.75 1.29
N SER A 195 -21.76 9.00 2.27
CA SER A 195 -22.47 7.72 2.02
C SER A 195 -23.69 7.90 1.12
N ARG A 196 -24.49 8.95 1.33
CA ARG A 196 -25.66 9.25 0.47
C ARG A 196 -25.25 9.67 -0.93
N THR A 197 -24.21 10.48 -1.05
CA THR A 197 -23.65 10.87 -2.36
C THR A 197 -23.11 9.66 -3.10
N LEU A 198 -22.47 8.69 -2.41
CA LEU A 198 -21.97 7.45 -3.01
C LEU A 198 -23.10 6.52 -3.48
N TYR A 199 -24.25 6.53 -2.79
CA TYR A 199 -25.38 5.67 -3.10
C TYR A 199 -25.95 5.88 -4.52
N ALA A 200 -26.06 7.15 -4.96
CA ALA A 200 -26.66 7.48 -6.26
C ALA A 200 -25.82 6.98 -7.47
N PRO A 201 -24.49 7.23 -7.54
CA PRO A 201 -23.63 6.67 -8.58
C PRO A 201 -23.64 5.13 -8.63
N LEU A 202 -23.67 4.45 -7.47
CA LEU A 202 -23.75 2.99 -7.44
C LEU A 202 -25.04 2.47 -8.08
N ARG A 203 -26.18 3.11 -7.81
CA ARG A 203 -27.46 2.80 -8.48
C ARG A 203 -27.40 3.10 -9.99
N GLN A 204 -26.79 4.21 -10.38
CA GLN A 204 -26.61 4.59 -11.79
C GLN A 204 -25.73 3.59 -12.55
N ALA A 205 -24.75 2.97 -11.88
CA ALA A 205 -23.92 1.90 -12.42
C ALA A 205 -24.64 0.52 -12.50
N GLY A 206 -25.93 0.45 -12.19
CA GLY A 206 -26.70 -0.79 -12.22
C GLY A 206 -26.55 -1.68 -10.98
N LEU A 207 -25.88 -1.21 -9.93
CA LEU A 207 -25.71 -1.96 -8.69
C LEU A 207 -26.94 -1.82 -7.78
N SER A 208 -27.06 -2.72 -6.80
CA SER A 208 -28.11 -2.71 -5.77
C SER A 208 -27.53 -2.43 -4.38
N PRO A 209 -26.95 -1.23 -4.13
CA PRO A 209 -26.37 -0.91 -2.83
C PRO A 209 -27.42 -0.94 -1.71
N CYS A 210 -27.04 -1.45 -0.55
CA CYS A 210 -27.82 -1.32 0.69
C CYS A 210 -27.18 -0.24 1.56
N TRP A 211 -27.96 0.75 1.98
CA TRP A 211 -27.50 1.78 2.90
C TRP A 211 -27.99 1.48 4.31
N ILE A 212 -27.04 1.47 5.26
CA ILE A 212 -27.32 1.30 6.68
C ILE A 212 -26.63 2.44 7.42
N ASN A 213 -27.40 3.21 8.20
CA ASN A 213 -26.88 4.30 9.02
C ASN A 213 -27.15 4.01 10.50
N GLN A 214 -26.09 4.03 11.32
CA GLN A 214 -26.20 3.82 12.77
C GLN A 214 -27.02 4.91 13.46
N ASP A 215 -26.96 6.16 12.97
CA ASP A 215 -27.68 7.29 13.56
C ASP A 215 -29.20 7.23 13.25
N GLU A 216 -29.59 6.47 12.23
CA GLU A 216 -31.00 6.33 11.80
C GLU A 216 -31.61 4.98 12.23
N ALA A 217 -30.77 3.98 12.49
CA ALA A 217 -31.20 2.77 13.13
C ALA A 217 -31.44 3.09 14.61
N GLY A 218 -32.70 3.05 15.07
CA GLY A 218 -33.17 3.45 16.41
C GLY A 218 -32.63 2.65 17.61
N GLY A 219 -31.37 2.22 17.54
CA GLY A 219 -30.60 1.57 18.58
C GLY A 219 -29.58 0.58 18.00
N ARG A 220 -28.56 0.25 18.80
CA ARG A 220 -27.51 -0.74 18.44
C ARG A 220 -28.06 -2.08 17.95
N ARG A 221 -29.11 -2.60 18.61
CA ARG A 221 -29.73 -3.88 18.23
C ARG A 221 -30.33 -3.83 16.83
N GLN A 222 -31.05 -2.75 16.53
CA GLN A 222 -31.71 -2.55 15.23
C GLN A 222 -30.67 -2.34 14.12
N PHE A 223 -29.58 -1.63 14.42
CA PHE A 223 -28.45 -1.48 13.51
C PHE A 223 -27.79 -2.83 13.16
N LEU A 224 -27.50 -3.66 14.16
CA LEU A 224 -26.95 -5.00 13.94
C LEU A 224 -27.91 -5.91 13.17
N ASP A 225 -29.22 -5.81 13.44
CA ASP A 225 -30.22 -6.57 12.71
C ASP A 225 -30.35 -6.09 11.25
N ALA A 226 -30.20 -4.79 10.98
CA ALA A 226 -30.14 -4.26 9.62
C ALA A 226 -28.93 -4.80 8.84
N ILE A 227 -27.75 -4.85 9.47
CA ILE A 227 -26.53 -5.43 8.87
C ILE A 227 -26.76 -6.90 8.52
N ARG A 228 -27.32 -7.68 9.45
CA ARG A 228 -27.63 -9.10 9.20
C ARG A 228 -28.63 -9.30 8.08
N ARG A 229 -29.64 -8.42 7.95
CA ARG A 229 -30.62 -8.47 6.85
C ARG A 229 -29.96 -8.17 5.51
N ALA A 230 -29.09 -7.16 5.45
CA ALA A 230 -28.36 -6.82 4.22
C ALA A 230 -27.46 -7.98 3.76
N GLN A 231 -26.76 -8.64 4.69
CA GLN A 231 -25.95 -9.82 4.40
C GLN A 231 -26.77 -11.00 3.85
N ARG A 232 -28.01 -11.20 4.34
CA ARG A 232 -28.93 -12.24 3.85
C ARG A 232 -29.59 -11.89 2.51
N GLY A 233 -29.81 -10.60 2.25
CA GLY A 233 -30.36 -10.12 0.98
C GLY A 233 -29.39 -10.33 -0.18
N ALA A 234 -28.09 -10.19 0.07
CA ALA A 234 -27.03 -10.45 -0.90
C ALA A 234 -26.90 -11.94 -1.30
N THR A 235 -27.49 -12.87 -0.53
CA THR A 235 -27.40 -14.32 -0.78
C THR A 235 -28.55 -14.88 -1.63
N ARG A 236 -29.44 -14.03 -2.17
CA ARG A 236 -30.68 -14.45 -2.86
C ARG A 236 -30.81 -13.98 -4.32
N THR A 237 -29.72 -13.57 -4.94
CA THR A 237 -29.60 -13.22 -6.37
C THR A 237 -28.43 -13.98 -6.96
#